data_AF-A0A5J5IJS0-F1
#
_entry.id   AF-A0A5J5IJS0-F1
#
_cell.length_a   1.000
_cell.length_b   1.000
_cell.length_c   1.000
_cell.angle_alpha   90.00
_cell.angle_beta   90.00
_cell.angle_gamma   90.00
#
_symmetry.space_group_name_H-M   'P 1'
#
loop_
_entity.id
_entity.type
_entity.pdbx_description
1 polymer ?
#
loop_
_entity_poly.entity_id
_entity_poly.type
_entity_poly.pdbx_seq_one_letter_code
_entity_poly.pdbx_strand_id
1 'polypeptide(L)'
;MRIFVIITLLLSLGIFNSCQKKFEEPNDSSPASPTEFKAKINGVPFIAVITGAAIREDSVISIAAESNDRQMIVLAVKDSGVHVYTLAMKSVFNFGGYTDATSIAFYSNEGINPGDSGGTLAITSLDRVKKLISGTFYFKAFHQDNRTQRTITEGVFHNISY
;
A
#
# COMPACT_ATOMS: atom_id res chain seq x y z
N MET A 1 -63.14 36.75 39.52
CA MET A 1 -62.73 36.35 40.88
C MET A 1 -63.40 35.02 41.21
N ARG A 2 -62.69 33.89 41.05
CA ARG A 2 -63.11 32.58 41.57
C ARG A 2 -61.85 31.86 42.02
N ILE A 3 -61.80 31.59 43.32
CA ILE A 3 -60.79 30.80 44.01
C ILE A 3 -61.48 29.53 44.52
N PHE A 4 -60.66 28.49 44.71
CA PHE A 4 -60.84 27.30 45.56
C PHE A 4 -61.39 26.05 44.86
N VAL A 5 -60.92 24.81 45.10
CA VAL A 5 -59.68 24.22 45.64
C VAL A 5 -59.91 22.70 45.68
N ILE A 6 -58.86 21.92 45.34
CA ILE A 6 -58.48 20.57 45.81
C ILE A 6 -59.41 19.36 45.49
N ILE A 7 -58.77 18.19 45.26
CA ILE A 7 -59.07 16.84 45.84
C ILE A 7 -59.03 15.71 44.77
N THR A 8 -57.86 15.04 44.67
CA THR A 8 -57.61 13.56 44.67
C THR A 8 -58.33 12.67 43.62
N LEU A 9 -57.84 11.56 43.05
CA LEU A 9 -56.75 10.62 43.33
C LEU A 9 -56.90 9.40 42.36
N LEU A 10 -55.76 8.85 41.93
CA LEU A 10 -55.50 7.52 41.34
C LEU A 10 -56.39 6.95 40.20
N LEU A 11 -55.75 6.60 39.07
CA LEU A 11 -55.64 5.20 38.67
C LEU A 11 -54.49 4.95 37.67
N SER A 12 -53.72 3.90 37.98
CA SER A 12 -52.55 3.30 37.35
C SER A 12 -52.56 3.19 35.82
N LEU A 13 -51.36 3.15 35.20
CA LEU A 13 -50.97 2.08 34.28
C LEU A 13 -49.44 2.03 34.14
N GLY A 14 -48.84 0.91 34.52
CA GLY A 14 -47.40 0.69 34.43
C GLY A 14 -46.93 0.47 33.00
N ILE A 15 -45.72 0.96 32.70
CA ILE A 15 -44.98 0.58 31.49
C ILE A 15 -43.64 0.02 31.95
N PHE A 16 -43.45 -1.25 31.67
CA PHE A 16 -42.24 -2.02 31.91
C PHE A 16 -41.06 -1.35 31.19
N ASN A 17 -40.03 -0.94 31.94
CA ASN A 17 -38.71 -0.68 31.38
C ASN A 17 -38.07 -2.03 31.01
N SER A 18 -38.43 -2.57 29.85
CA SER A 18 -37.65 -3.61 29.19
C SER A 18 -36.39 -2.94 28.63
N CYS A 19 -35.32 -2.95 29.43
CA CYS A 19 -33.97 -2.78 28.91
C CYS A 19 -33.70 -3.92 27.94
N GLN A 20 -33.99 -3.71 26.65
CA GLN A 20 -33.38 -4.54 25.61
C GLN A 20 -31.89 -4.24 25.63
N LYS A 21 -31.12 -5.19 26.18
CA LYS A 21 -29.68 -5.26 25.97
C LYS A 21 -29.48 -5.34 24.46
N LYS A 22 -29.04 -4.24 23.84
CA LYS A 22 -28.70 -4.21 22.42
C LYS A 22 -27.67 -5.31 22.19
N PHE A 23 -27.97 -6.20 21.26
CA PHE A 23 -26.99 -7.13 20.73
C PHE A 23 -25.92 -6.25 20.07
N GLU A 24 -24.75 -6.19 20.71
CA GLU A 24 -23.56 -5.63 20.08
C GLU A 24 -23.19 -6.62 18.97
N GLU A 25 -23.46 -6.23 17.72
CA GLU A 25 -22.80 -6.80 16.55
C GLU A 25 -21.29 -6.80 16.84
N PRO A 26 -20.57 -7.92 16.63
CA PRO A 26 -19.13 -7.93 16.81
C PRO A 26 -18.55 -6.93 15.81
N ASN A 27 -18.15 -5.79 16.35
CA ASN A 27 -17.41 -4.77 15.63
C ASN A 27 -16.03 -5.38 15.38
N ASP A 28 -15.92 -6.14 14.28
CA ASP A 28 -14.63 -6.59 13.75
C ASP A 28 -13.95 -5.39 13.08
N SER A 29 -13.72 -4.34 13.87
CA SER A 29 -12.75 -3.30 13.58
C SER A 29 -11.41 -3.78 14.14
N SER A 30 -10.93 -4.91 13.64
CA SER A 30 -9.49 -5.13 13.61
C SER A 30 -8.91 -3.93 12.83
N PRO A 31 -8.02 -3.12 13.43
CA PRO A 31 -7.47 -1.96 12.73
C PRO A 31 -6.81 -2.48 11.46
N ALA A 32 -7.37 -2.10 10.30
CA ALA A 32 -6.75 -2.37 9.02
C ALA A 32 -5.30 -1.87 9.13
N SER A 33 -4.33 -2.78 9.03
CA SER A 33 -2.94 -2.40 9.20
C SER A 33 -2.62 -1.31 8.17
N PRO A 34 -1.98 -0.20 8.58
CA PRO A 34 -1.87 0.99 7.75
C PRO A 34 -1.15 0.67 6.45
N THR A 35 -1.66 1.21 5.34
CA THR A 35 -1.02 1.13 4.03
C THR A 35 0.32 1.87 4.09
N GLU A 36 1.39 1.22 3.63
CA GLU A 36 2.75 1.78 3.67
C GLU A 36 3.51 1.41 2.39
N PHE A 37 4.38 2.31 1.93
CA PHE A 37 5.42 2.06 0.93
C PHE A 37 6.61 2.95 1.28
N LYS A 38 7.75 2.34 1.60
CA LYS A 38 8.98 3.03 1.95
C LYS A 38 10.19 2.29 1.42
N ALA A 39 11.29 3.03 1.26
CA ALA A 39 12.59 2.50 0.87
C ALA A 39 13.70 3.46 1.29
N LYS A 40 14.93 3.16 0.89
CA LYS A 40 16.07 4.08 0.90
C LYS A 40 16.68 4.18 -0.50
N ILE A 41 16.83 5.40 -1.01
CA ILE A 41 17.53 5.71 -2.26
C ILE A 41 18.95 6.16 -1.92
N ASN A 42 19.95 5.35 -2.27
CA ASN A 42 21.35 5.60 -1.88
C ASN A 42 21.50 5.86 -0.37
N GLY A 43 20.72 5.16 0.46
CA GLY A 43 20.69 5.33 1.91
C GLY A 43 19.76 6.44 2.42
N VAL A 44 19.28 7.34 1.56
CA VAL A 44 18.35 8.43 1.94
C VAL A 44 16.92 7.90 2.00
N PRO A 45 16.15 8.17 3.07
CA PRO A 45 14.77 7.70 3.18
C PRO A 45 13.87 8.18 2.04
N PHE A 46 13.08 7.26 1.50
CA PHE A 46 11.96 7.50 0.62
C PHE A 46 10.69 7.05 1.33
N ILE A 47 9.76 7.97 1.52
CA ILE A 47 8.45 7.69 2.11
C ILE A 47 7.42 8.14 1.09
N ALA A 48 6.63 7.19 0.60
CA ALA A 48 5.60 7.49 -0.37
C ALA A 48 4.36 8.06 0.30
N VAL A 49 3.66 8.91 -0.44
CA VAL A 49 2.26 9.25 -0.19
C VAL A 49 1.45 8.45 -1.21
N ILE A 50 0.71 7.45 -0.71
CA ILE A 50 0.11 6.42 -1.57
C ILE A 50 -1.41 6.45 -1.42
N THR A 51 -2.10 6.37 -2.55
CA THR A 51 -3.48 5.89 -2.64
C THR A 51 -3.58 4.93 -3.83
N GLY A 52 -3.94 3.66 -3.59
CA GLY A 52 -4.38 2.69 -4.62
C GLY A 52 -3.46 2.50 -5.83
N ALA A 53 -2.16 2.29 -5.62
CA ALA A 53 -1.15 2.39 -6.68
C ALA A 53 -0.62 1.03 -7.20
N ALA A 54 -1.35 -0.07 -7.00
CA ALA A 54 -1.04 -1.35 -7.63
C ALA A 54 -2.11 -1.75 -8.66
N ILE A 55 -1.69 -2.46 -9.70
CA ILE A 55 -2.56 -3.02 -10.73
C ILE A 55 -2.15 -4.48 -10.92
N ARG A 56 -3.13 -5.38 -10.98
CA ARG A 56 -2.92 -6.78 -11.33
C ARG A 56 -3.86 -7.20 -12.46
N GLU A 57 -3.39 -7.05 -13.69
CA GLU A 57 -4.15 -7.29 -14.91
C GLU A 57 -3.22 -7.85 -16.00
N ASP A 58 -3.76 -8.52 -17.02
CA ASP A 58 -3.00 -9.02 -18.18
C ASP A 58 -1.74 -9.84 -17.82
N SER A 59 -1.81 -10.63 -16.74
CA SER A 59 -0.70 -11.42 -16.21
C SER A 59 0.52 -10.60 -15.76
N VAL A 60 0.30 -9.35 -15.35
CA VAL A 60 1.31 -8.44 -14.80
C VAL A 60 0.86 -7.94 -13.44
N ILE A 61 1.77 -7.89 -12.49
CA ILE A 61 1.63 -7.08 -11.27
C ILE A 61 2.47 -5.83 -11.47
N SER A 62 1.83 -4.66 -11.38
CA SER A 62 2.48 -3.36 -11.34
C SER A 62 2.22 -2.69 -10.00
N ILE A 63 3.22 -2.05 -9.43
CA ILE A 63 3.13 -1.30 -8.18
C ILE A 63 3.90 0.01 -8.39
N ALA A 64 3.24 1.14 -8.19
CA ALA A 64 3.84 2.45 -8.23
C ALA A 64 3.72 3.13 -6.86
N ALA A 65 4.63 4.04 -6.56
CA ALA A 65 4.54 4.88 -5.37
C ALA A 65 5.26 6.19 -5.63
N GLU A 66 4.67 7.30 -5.20
CA GLU A 66 5.24 8.64 -5.34
C GLU A 66 5.45 9.26 -3.96
N SER A 67 6.54 9.99 -3.78
CA SER A 67 6.82 10.78 -2.57
C SER A 67 6.32 12.22 -2.71
N ASN A 68 6.25 12.96 -1.61
CA ASN A 68 5.92 14.40 -1.65
C ASN A 68 6.87 15.23 -2.52
N ASP A 69 8.10 14.75 -2.70
CA ASP A 69 9.13 15.42 -3.50
C ASP A 69 9.05 15.02 -4.99
N ARG A 70 7.96 14.38 -5.41
CA ARG A 70 7.71 13.89 -6.79
C ARG A 70 8.72 12.84 -7.28
N GLN A 71 9.46 12.23 -6.37
CA GLN A 71 10.23 11.03 -6.70
C GLN A 71 9.28 9.84 -6.78
N MET A 72 9.52 8.92 -7.72
CA MET A 72 8.65 7.78 -7.99
C MET A 72 9.43 6.47 -7.98
N ILE A 73 8.85 5.41 -7.43
CA ILE A 73 9.29 4.03 -7.62
C ILE A 73 8.19 3.28 -8.37
N VAL A 74 8.58 2.52 -9.39
CA VAL A 74 7.69 1.59 -10.12
C VAL A 74 8.29 0.20 -10.08
N LEU A 75 7.45 -0.80 -9.90
CA LEU A 75 7.80 -2.22 -9.93
C LEU A 75 6.83 -2.91 -10.86
N ALA A 76 7.33 -3.69 -11.81
CA ALA A 76 6.51 -4.51 -12.69
C ALA A 76 7.11 -5.92 -12.78
N VAL A 77 6.25 -6.94 -12.70
CA VAL A 77 6.63 -8.35 -12.85
C VAL A 77 5.55 -9.13 -13.57
N LYS A 78 5.96 -10.17 -14.31
CA LYS A 78 5.03 -11.17 -14.83
C LYS A 78 4.41 -11.95 -13.66
N ASP A 79 3.11 -11.83 -13.49
CA ASP A 79 2.36 -12.34 -12.35
C ASP A 79 2.44 -13.87 -12.25
N SER A 80 3.00 -14.33 -11.13
CA SER A 80 2.91 -15.72 -10.65
C SER A 80 2.40 -15.80 -9.20
N GLY A 81 1.77 -14.74 -8.70
CA GLY A 81 1.30 -14.62 -7.31
C GLY A 81 2.39 -14.32 -6.30
N VAL A 82 2.28 -14.94 -5.11
CA VAL A 82 3.27 -14.84 -4.03
C VAL A 82 4.56 -15.55 -4.48
N HIS A 83 5.59 -14.76 -4.74
CA HIS A 83 6.83 -15.23 -5.35
C HIS A 83 7.97 -14.21 -5.15
N VAL A 84 9.22 -14.67 -5.29
CA VAL A 84 10.40 -13.80 -5.33
C VAL A 84 10.85 -13.68 -6.79
N TYR A 85 10.55 -12.53 -7.38
CA TYR A 85 10.88 -12.20 -8.74
C TYR A 85 12.29 -11.62 -8.83
N THR A 86 13.10 -12.13 -9.75
CA THR A 86 14.36 -11.50 -10.14
C THR A 86 14.08 -10.32 -11.07
N LEU A 87 14.60 -9.15 -10.71
CA LEU A 87 14.66 -7.97 -11.55
C LEU A 87 16.02 -8.00 -12.26
N ALA A 88 16.06 -8.49 -13.50
CA ALA A 88 17.32 -8.73 -14.20
C ALA A 88 17.60 -7.64 -15.24
N MET A 89 18.88 -7.35 -15.49
CA MET A 89 19.31 -6.56 -16.65
C MET A 89 18.73 -7.18 -17.93
N LYS A 90 18.22 -6.35 -18.85
CA LYS A 90 17.55 -6.75 -20.11
C LYS A 90 16.25 -7.55 -19.94
N SER A 91 15.71 -7.65 -18.72
CA SER A 91 14.38 -8.22 -18.49
C SER A 91 13.31 -7.35 -19.15
N VAL A 92 12.40 -8.00 -19.88
CA VAL A 92 11.26 -7.32 -20.54
C VAL A 92 10.10 -7.11 -19.55
N PHE A 93 9.88 -8.06 -18.64
CA PHE A 93 8.69 -8.08 -17.78
C PHE A 93 8.95 -7.77 -16.32
N ASN A 94 10.15 -8.10 -15.82
CA ASN A 94 10.49 -7.98 -14.41
C ASN A 94 11.51 -6.87 -14.22
N PHE A 95 11.06 -5.70 -13.77
CA PHE A 95 11.93 -4.55 -13.51
C PHE A 95 11.38 -3.68 -12.38
N GLY A 96 12.29 -3.10 -11.60
CA GLY A 96 12.07 -1.88 -10.83
C GLY A 96 12.62 -0.66 -11.58
N GLY A 97 11.91 0.46 -11.45
CA GLY A 97 12.29 1.78 -11.92
C GLY A 97 12.24 2.80 -10.78
N TYR A 98 13.06 3.82 -10.89
CA TYR A 98 13.08 4.96 -9.98
C TYR A 98 13.21 6.25 -10.80
N THR A 99 12.38 7.24 -10.52
CA THR A 99 12.46 8.57 -11.12
C THR A 99 12.75 9.57 -10.01
N ASP A 100 13.81 10.38 -10.17
CA ASP A 100 14.15 11.40 -9.19
C ASP A 100 13.32 12.68 -9.33
N ALA A 101 13.50 13.62 -8.40
CA ALA A 101 12.75 14.88 -8.37
C ALA A 101 12.99 15.78 -9.59
N THR A 102 14.05 15.51 -10.37
CA THR A 102 14.36 16.21 -11.63
C THR A 102 13.83 15.48 -12.86
N SER A 103 13.01 14.45 -12.66
CA SER A 103 12.43 13.60 -13.70
C SER A 103 13.46 12.75 -14.47
N ILE A 104 14.63 12.49 -13.89
CA ILE A 104 15.58 11.52 -14.45
C ILE A 104 15.14 10.12 -14.01
N ALA A 105 14.88 9.26 -14.99
CA ALA A 105 14.48 7.87 -14.76
C ALA A 105 15.69 6.92 -14.77
N PHE A 106 15.65 5.92 -13.89
CA PHE A 106 16.63 4.86 -13.72
C PHE A 106 15.89 3.53 -13.70
N TYR A 107 16.46 2.49 -14.31
CA TYR A 107 15.81 1.18 -14.36
C TYR A 107 16.75 0.03 -14.03
N SER A 108 16.22 -0.98 -13.37
CA SER A 108 16.94 -2.20 -13.01
C SER A 108 17.16 -3.17 -14.17
N ASN A 109 16.47 -2.97 -15.30
CA ASN A 109 16.66 -3.74 -16.52
C ASN A 109 17.58 -3.03 -17.55
N GLU A 110 18.16 -1.88 -17.20
CA GLU A 110 19.14 -1.16 -18.02
C GLU A 110 20.56 -1.35 -17.51
N GLY A 111 21.57 -1.21 -18.37
CA GLY A 111 22.97 -1.36 -17.97
C GLY A 111 23.89 -1.64 -19.16
N ILE A 112 25.18 -1.44 -18.96
CA ILE A 112 26.21 -1.72 -19.98
C ILE A 112 26.88 -3.06 -19.67
N ASN A 113 27.28 -3.24 -18.42
CA ASN A 113 28.01 -4.39 -17.92
C ASN A 113 27.15 -5.22 -16.96
N PRO A 114 27.43 -6.54 -16.84
CA PRO A 114 26.83 -7.36 -15.80
C PRO A 114 27.03 -6.75 -14.41
N GLY A 115 25.95 -6.61 -13.64
CA GLY A 115 25.97 -6.05 -12.28
C GLY A 115 25.77 -4.53 -12.19
N ASP A 116 25.64 -3.84 -13.34
CA ASP A 116 25.27 -2.43 -13.38
C ASP A 116 23.86 -2.16 -12.83
N SER A 117 23.02 -3.19 -12.86
CA SER A 117 21.64 -3.11 -12.42
C SER A 117 21.12 -4.49 -11.96
N GLY A 118 19.90 -4.46 -11.43
CA GLY A 118 19.14 -5.65 -11.08
C GLY A 118 18.82 -5.73 -9.60
N GLY A 119 18.10 -6.78 -9.21
CA GLY A 119 17.61 -6.94 -7.85
C GLY A 119 16.50 -7.96 -7.74
N THR A 120 15.64 -7.76 -6.74
CA THR A 120 14.55 -8.67 -6.39
C THR A 120 13.32 -7.91 -5.93
N LEU A 121 12.15 -8.42 -6.31
CA LEU A 121 10.85 -8.08 -5.75
C LEU A 121 10.26 -9.34 -5.12
N ALA A 122 9.95 -9.33 -3.84
CA ALA A 122 9.22 -10.39 -3.18
C ALA A 122 7.78 -9.95 -2.95
N ILE A 123 6.81 -10.59 -3.61
CA ILE A 123 5.41 -10.51 -3.22
C ILE A 123 5.21 -11.52 -2.10
N THR A 124 4.98 -11.05 -0.87
CA THR A 124 4.90 -11.90 0.33
C THR A 124 3.46 -12.21 0.73
N SER A 125 2.51 -11.39 0.32
CA SER A 125 1.08 -11.63 0.54
C SER A 125 0.23 -11.08 -0.60
N LEU A 126 -0.83 -11.81 -0.92
CA LEU A 126 -1.83 -11.46 -1.92
C LEU A 126 -3.22 -11.85 -1.41
N ASP A 127 -3.92 -10.91 -0.77
CA ASP A 127 -5.31 -11.09 -0.37
C ASP A 127 -6.21 -10.84 -1.58
N ARG A 128 -6.86 -11.88 -2.08
CA ARG A 128 -7.75 -11.81 -3.26
C ARG A 128 -9.16 -11.33 -2.93
N VAL A 129 -9.54 -11.41 -1.66
CA VAL A 129 -10.87 -10.98 -1.18
C VAL A 129 -10.83 -9.48 -0.92
N LYS A 130 -9.83 -9.01 -0.16
CA LYS A 130 -9.64 -7.59 0.15
C LYS A 130 -8.89 -6.82 -0.93
N LYS A 131 -8.35 -7.52 -1.94
CA LYS A 131 -7.57 -6.95 -3.04
C LYS A 131 -6.35 -6.18 -2.53
N LEU A 132 -5.60 -6.79 -1.61
CA LEU A 132 -4.41 -6.21 -0.99
C LEU A 132 -3.15 -6.99 -1.31
N ILE A 133 -2.06 -6.29 -1.65
CA ILE A 133 -0.74 -6.85 -1.91
C ILE A 133 0.29 -6.28 -0.94
N SER A 134 1.18 -7.15 -0.46
CA SER A 134 2.31 -6.77 0.41
C SER A 134 3.60 -7.45 -0.07
N GLY A 135 4.73 -6.84 0.25
CA GLY A 135 6.01 -7.35 -0.19
C GLY A 135 7.20 -6.50 0.20
N THR A 136 8.38 -6.96 -0.25
CA THR A 136 9.66 -6.28 -0.08
C THR A 136 10.40 -6.20 -1.40
N PHE A 137 11.31 -5.25 -1.52
CA PHE A 137 12.11 -5.10 -2.73
C PHE A 137 13.48 -4.51 -2.43
N TYR A 138 14.41 -4.82 -3.33
CA TYR A 138 15.75 -4.27 -3.38
C TYR A 138 16.17 -4.27 -4.85
N PHE A 139 16.73 -3.17 -5.35
CA PHE A 139 17.32 -3.16 -6.68
C PHE A 139 18.34 -2.04 -6.87
N LYS A 140 19.27 -2.27 -7.80
CA LYS A 140 20.08 -1.23 -8.40
C LYS A 140 19.45 -0.85 -9.74
N ALA A 141 19.24 0.45 -9.91
CA ALA A 141 18.73 1.06 -11.13
C ALA A 141 19.84 1.83 -11.83
N PHE A 142 19.89 1.73 -13.15
CA PHE A 142 20.87 2.38 -14.00
C PHE A 142 20.18 3.37 -14.92
N HIS A 143 20.86 4.45 -15.29
CA HIS A 143 20.40 5.39 -16.30
C HIS A 143 21.37 5.38 -17.48
N GLN A 144 20.88 5.08 -18.68
CA GLN A 144 21.74 4.80 -19.84
C GLN A 144 22.60 5.97 -20.30
N ASP A 145 22.06 7.19 -20.32
CA ASP A 145 22.74 8.32 -20.98
C ASP A 145 23.93 8.84 -20.16
N ASN A 146 23.69 9.13 -18.88
CA ASN A 146 24.71 9.62 -17.96
C ASN A 146 25.49 8.51 -17.22
N ARG A 147 25.11 7.23 -17.40
CA ARG A 147 25.77 6.05 -16.81
C ARG A 147 25.85 6.06 -15.29
N THR A 148 24.91 6.72 -14.63
CA THR A 148 24.83 6.76 -13.16
C THR A 148 23.84 5.72 -12.62
N GLN A 149 23.97 5.42 -11.33
CA GLN A 149 23.17 4.41 -10.64
C GLN A 149 22.43 5.00 -9.45
N ARG A 150 21.33 4.34 -9.09
CA ARG A 150 20.62 4.49 -7.82
C ARG A 150 20.46 3.12 -7.20
N THR A 151 20.77 3.02 -5.92
CA THR A 151 20.60 1.79 -5.14
C THR A 151 19.40 1.96 -4.23
N ILE A 152 18.38 1.15 -4.48
CA ILE A 152 17.11 1.14 -3.76
C ILE A 152 17.16 -0.03 -2.78
N THR A 153 17.10 0.29 -1.49
CA THR A 153 17.28 -0.64 -0.37
C THR A 153 16.13 -0.55 0.62
N GLU A 154 16.00 -1.57 1.47
CA GLU A 154 15.00 -1.60 2.54
C GLU A 154 13.57 -1.32 2.04
N GLY A 155 13.28 -1.72 0.81
CA GLY A 155 11.99 -1.52 0.17
C GLY A 155 10.95 -2.41 0.81
N VAL A 156 9.86 -1.83 1.28
CA VAL A 156 8.70 -2.54 1.80
C VAL A 156 7.42 -1.83 1.38
N PHE A 157 6.41 -2.62 1.07
CA PHE A 157 5.06 -2.14 0.89
C PHE A 157 4.07 -3.07 1.57
N HIS A 158 3.05 -2.48 2.18
CA HIS A 158 2.08 -3.19 3.01
C HIS A 158 0.67 -2.76 2.64
N ASN A 159 -0.19 -3.75 2.40
CA ASN A 159 -1.62 -3.56 2.11
C ASN A 159 -1.89 -2.51 1.03
N ILE A 160 -1.18 -2.59 -0.10
CA ILE A 160 -1.49 -1.75 -1.27
C ILE A 160 -2.71 -2.37 -1.97
N SER A 161 -3.73 -1.56 -2.25
CA SER A 161 -4.90 -2.02 -3.02
C SER A 161 -4.52 -2.27 -4.49
N TYR A 162 -5.02 -3.35 -5.09
CA TYR A 162 -4.80 -3.71 -6.50
C TYR A 162 -6.06 -4.19 -7.25
#